data_AF-A0A931LBR8-F1
#
_entry.id   AF-A0A931LBR8-F1
#
_cell.length_a   1.000
_cell.length_b   1.000
_cell.length_c   1.000
_cell.angle_alpha   90.00
_cell.angle_beta   90.00
_cell.angle_gamma   90.00
#
_symmetry.space_group_name_H-M   'P 1'
#
loop_
_entity.id
_entity.type
_entity.pdbx_description
1 polymer ?
#
loop_
_entity_poly.entity_id
_entity_poly.type
_entity_poly.pdbx_seq_one_letter_code
_entity_poly.pdbx_strand_id
1 'polypeptide(L)'
;MVRKGKVLGFGNPLKATLPLSIRTGVWASLVSSVMLIGIGVFWVVLPGASEGAFAIEADTAAAEKFARIAAIFKAVGDVLPAVFVLIALYRLQFRLVGYFQLATIILVVLIDILTWRAFVPDPSIRYILMHVPFAIPMAIAAFCFLIPHNSYNEQ
;
A
#
# COMPACT_ATOMS: atom_id res chain seq x y z
N MET A 1 40.28 16.92 5.83
CA MET A 1 40.06 15.46 5.73
C MET A 1 38.63 15.23 5.27
N VAL A 2 38.42 15.05 3.96
CA VAL A 2 37.08 14.92 3.35
C VAL A 2 36.57 13.51 3.61
N ARG A 3 35.45 13.35 4.34
CA ARG A 3 34.75 12.06 4.46
C ARG A 3 34.32 11.66 3.06
N LYS A 4 35.00 10.67 2.45
CA LYS A 4 34.54 10.02 1.23
C LYS A 4 33.10 9.55 1.49
N GLY A 5 32.15 10.17 0.78
CA GLY A 5 30.75 9.76 0.82
C GLY A 5 30.70 8.27 0.49
N LYS A 6 30.22 7.47 1.44
CA LYS A 6 29.96 6.06 1.22
C LYS A 6 28.95 6.02 0.08
N VAL A 7 29.37 5.60 -1.12
CA VAL A 7 28.45 5.31 -2.22
C VAL A 7 27.41 4.37 -1.61
N LEU A 8 26.14 4.79 -1.62
CA LEU A 8 25.02 4.00 -1.11
C LEU A 8 24.93 2.74 -1.96
N GLY A 9 25.73 1.74 -1.60
CA GLY A 9 25.80 0.47 -2.29
C GLY A 9 24.41 -0.17 -2.23
N PHE A 10 23.87 -0.45 -3.40
CA PHE A 10 22.60 -1.15 -3.57
C PHE A 10 22.70 -2.50 -2.87
N GLY A 11 21.84 -2.72 -1.88
CA GLY A 11 21.79 -3.97 -1.15
C GLY A 11 20.62 -4.81 -1.63
N ASN A 12 20.87 -6.08 -1.95
CA ASN A 12 19.80 -7.02 -2.22
C ASN A 12 18.93 -7.19 -0.95
N PRO A 13 17.64 -6.81 -0.97
CA PRO A 13 16.75 -6.88 0.20
C PRO A 13 16.37 -8.33 0.57
N LEU A 14 16.72 -9.31 -0.25
CA LEU A 14 16.50 -10.74 -0.03
C LEU A 14 17.78 -11.49 0.36
N LYS A 15 18.84 -10.80 0.79
CA LYS A 15 20.06 -11.47 1.26
C LYS A 15 19.75 -12.48 2.36
N ALA A 16 20.22 -13.71 2.18
CA ALA A 16 20.02 -14.80 3.15
C ALA A 16 20.61 -14.50 4.54
N THR A 17 21.53 -13.55 4.64
CA THR A 17 22.15 -13.08 5.88
C THR A 17 21.23 -12.20 6.74
N LEU A 18 20.08 -11.76 6.21
CA LEU A 18 19.12 -10.96 6.97
C LEU A 18 18.31 -11.85 7.91
N PRO A 19 17.98 -11.37 9.12
CA PRO A 19 17.12 -12.09 10.05
C PRO A 19 15.78 -12.45 9.41
N LEU A 20 15.22 -13.59 9.83
CA LEU A 20 13.98 -14.14 9.28
C LEU A 20 12.84 -13.12 9.32
N SER A 21 12.73 -12.32 10.39
CA SER A 21 11.73 -11.26 10.53
C SER A 21 11.82 -10.22 9.41
N ILE A 22 13.03 -9.75 9.08
CA ILE A 22 13.25 -8.78 8.00
C ILE A 22 12.92 -9.41 6.65
N ARG A 23 13.30 -10.67 6.42
CA ARG A 23 12.97 -11.39 5.17
C ARG A 23 11.47 -11.57 4.99
N THR A 24 10.75 -11.93 6.06
CA THR A 24 9.28 -12.01 6.06
C THR A 24 8.65 -10.65 5.78
N GLY A 25 9.15 -9.58 6.42
CA GLY A 25 8.66 -8.22 6.16
C GLY A 25 8.91 -7.75 4.72
N VAL A 26 10.06 -8.12 4.13
CA VAL A 26 10.38 -7.84 2.72
C VAL A 26 9.42 -8.58 1.79
N TRP A 27 9.20 -9.88 2.02
CA TRP A 27 8.26 -10.66 1.23
C TRP A 27 6.85 -10.10 1.31
N ALA A 28 6.38 -9.82 2.53
CA ALA A 28 5.05 -9.26 2.77
C ALA A 28 4.88 -7.87 2.11
N SER A 29 5.94 -7.06 2.09
CA SER A 29 5.94 -5.77 1.40
C SER A 29 5.89 -5.90 -0.12
N LEU A 30 6.60 -6.86 -0.70
CA LEU A 30 6.54 -7.12 -2.13
C LEU A 30 5.13 -7.56 -2.54
N VAL A 31 4.53 -8.47 -1.77
CA VAL A 31 3.15 -8.93 -2.01
C VAL A 31 2.17 -7.77 -1.93
N SER A 32 2.18 -6.97 -0.85
CA SER A 32 1.24 -5.85 -0.74
C SER A 32 1.44 -4.79 -1.82
N SER A 33 2.68 -4.46 -2.17
CA SER A 33 2.96 -3.48 -3.22
C SER A 33 2.47 -3.96 -4.59
N VAL A 34 2.66 -5.23 -4.94
CA VAL A 34 2.15 -5.79 -6.20
C VAL A 34 0.62 -5.76 -6.22
N MET A 35 -0.04 -6.10 -5.11
CA MET A 35 -1.50 -6.04 -5.00
C MET A 35 -2.02 -4.62 -5.19
N LEU A 36 -1.45 -3.64 -4.48
CA LEU A 36 -1.88 -2.24 -4.57
C LEU A 36 -1.65 -1.66 -5.97
N ILE A 37 -0.53 -1.98 -6.61
CA ILE A 37 -0.28 -1.58 -8.01
C ILE A 37 -1.31 -2.23 -8.94
N GLY A 38 -1.61 -3.51 -8.75
CA GLY A 38 -2.64 -4.22 -9.53
C GLY A 38 -4.03 -3.60 -9.38
N ILE A 39 -4.42 -3.25 -8.15
CA ILE A 39 -5.69 -2.55 -7.86
C ILE A 39 -5.71 -1.17 -8.53
N GLY A 40 -4.61 -0.41 -8.45
CA GLY A 40 -4.54 0.89 -9.12
C GLY A 40 -4.64 0.79 -10.65
N VAL A 41 -3.97 -0.19 -11.26
CA VAL A 41 -4.11 -0.46 -12.71
C VAL A 41 -5.54 -0.86 -13.04
N PHE A 42 -6.17 -1.70 -12.22
CA PHE A 42 -7.57 -2.09 -12.39
C PHE A 42 -8.50 -0.88 -12.48
N TRP A 43 -8.35 0.11 -11.58
CA TRP A 43 -9.17 1.33 -11.61
C TRP A 43 -8.98 2.17 -12.87
N VAL A 44 -7.75 2.23 -13.41
CA VAL A 44 -7.46 2.98 -14.64
C VAL A 44 -8.00 2.27 -15.89
N VAL A 45 -7.90 0.94 -15.94
CA VAL A 45 -8.31 0.15 -17.11
C VAL A 45 -9.82 -0.05 -17.14
N LEU A 46 -10.47 -0.17 -15.98
CA LEU A 46 -11.90 -0.39 -15.84
C LEU A 46 -12.55 0.73 -15.01
N PRO A 47 -12.55 1.98 -15.50
CA PRO A 47 -13.12 3.09 -14.74
C PRO A 47 -14.63 2.90 -14.49
N GLY A 48 -15.35 2.20 -15.37
CA GLY A 48 -16.78 1.87 -15.15
C GLY A 48 -17.04 0.95 -13.94
N ALA A 49 -16.01 0.27 -13.41
CA ALA A 49 -16.14 -0.44 -12.14
C ALA A 49 -16.38 0.52 -10.97
N SER A 50 -15.99 1.80 -11.10
CA SER A 50 -16.24 2.83 -10.08
C SER A 50 -17.71 3.25 -10.02
N GLU A 51 -18.47 3.16 -11.13
CA GLU A 51 -19.91 3.44 -11.16
C GLU A 51 -20.68 2.40 -10.32
N GLY A 52 -20.36 1.12 -10.51
CA GLY A 52 -20.93 0.03 -9.71
C GLY A 52 -20.42 -0.02 -8.26
N ALA A 53 -19.16 0.37 -8.02
CA ALA A 53 -18.57 0.39 -6.69
C ALA A 53 -19.07 1.56 -5.82
N PHE A 54 -19.24 2.74 -6.38
CA PHE A 54 -19.68 3.92 -5.63
C PHE A 54 -21.19 4.18 -5.70
N ALA A 55 -21.97 3.26 -6.30
CA ALA A 55 -23.40 3.44 -6.52
C ALA A 55 -23.74 4.80 -7.18
N ILE A 56 -22.81 5.31 -8.00
CA ILE A 56 -23.02 6.51 -8.80
C ILE A 56 -23.88 6.04 -9.97
N GLU A 57 -25.20 6.14 -9.84
CA GLU A 57 -26.08 5.99 -10.99
C GLU A 57 -25.69 7.08 -12.01
N ALA A 58 -25.18 6.67 -13.17
CA ALA A 58 -24.84 7.57 -14.26
C ALA A 58 -26.12 8.08 -14.93
N ASP A 59 -26.90 8.85 -14.18
CA ASP A 59 -28.08 9.55 -14.66
C ASP A 59 -27.72 10.74 -15.57
N THR A 60 -26.45 11.19 -15.50
CA THR A 60 -25.94 12.35 -16.23
C THR A 60 -24.50 12.16 -16.71
N ALA A 61 -24.15 12.78 -17.84
CA ALA A 61 -22.76 12.81 -18.37
C ALA A 61 -21.74 13.46 -17.41
N ALA A 62 -22.21 14.17 -16.37
CA ALA A 62 -21.37 14.72 -15.31
C ALA A 62 -20.98 13.64 -14.29
N ALA A 63 -21.90 12.75 -13.92
CA ALA A 63 -21.67 11.64 -13.01
C ALA A 63 -20.62 10.66 -13.56
N GLU A 64 -20.69 10.34 -14.85
CA GLU A 64 -19.69 9.49 -15.54
C GLU A 64 -18.28 10.11 -15.48
N LYS A 65 -18.17 11.43 -15.74
CA LYS A 65 -16.89 12.13 -15.66
C LYS A 65 -16.34 12.16 -14.24
N PHE A 66 -17.20 12.32 -13.24
CA PHE A 66 -16.81 12.29 -11.85
C PHE A 66 -16.32 10.90 -11.42
N ALA A 67 -17.01 9.83 -11.83
CA ALA A 67 -16.62 8.45 -11.57
C ALA A 67 -15.21 8.15 -12.12
N ARG A 68 -14.92 8.58 -13.36
CA ARG A 68 -13.57 8.45 -13.97
C ARG A 68 -12.49 9.20 -13.18
N ILE A 69 -12.79 10.42 -12.72
CA ILE A 69 -11.85 11.20 -11.90
C ILE A 69 -11.60 10.50 -10.57
N ALA A 70 -12.66 10.02 -9.90
CA ALA A 70 -12.56 9.26 -8.66
C ALA A 70 -11.71 8.00 -8.83
N ALA A 71 -11.88 7.27 -9.93
CA ALA A 71 -11.07 6.10 -10.27
C ALA A 71 -9.57 6.44 -10.43
N ILE A 72 -9.23 7.57 -11.04
CA ILE A 72 -7.84 8.04 -11.17
C ILE A 72 -7.26 8.39 -9.80
N PHE A 73 -7.98 9.16 -8.98
CA PHE A 73 -7.52 9.51 -7.64
C PHE A 73 -7.31 8.25 -6.78
N LYS A 74 -8.21 7.28 -6.90
CA LYS A 74 -8.09 5.99 -6.24
C LYS A 74 -6.84 5.23 -6.70
N ALA A 75 -6.61 5.17 -8.01
CA ALA A 75 -5.42 4.56 -8.58
C ALA A 75 -4.13 5.21 -8.08
N VAL A 76 -4.08 6.54 -8.01
CA VAL A 76 -2.94 7.28 -7.46
C VAL A 76 -2.75 6.96 -5.98
N GLY A 77 -3.84 6.94 -5.20
CA GLY A 77 -3.84 6.61 -3.78
C GLY A 77 -3.34 5.19 -3.47
N ASP A 78 -3.60 4.23 -4.36
CA ASP A 78 -3.14 2.85 -4.19
C ASP A 78 -1.70 2.64 -4.71
N VAL A 79 -1.35 3.21 -5.87
CA VAL A 79 -0.04 3.00 -6.51
C VAL A 79 1.08 3.79 -5.83
N LEU A 80 0.84 5.05 -5.49
CA LEU A 80 1.90 5.94 -5.02
C LEU A 80 2.54 5.44 -3.71
N PRO A 81 1.78 5.02 -2.68
CA PRO A 81 2.39 4.47 -1.46
C PRO A 81 3.13 3.15 -1.72
N ALA A 82 2.62 2.31 -2.62
CA ALA A 82 3.31 1.07 -3.02
C ALA A 82 4.67 1.35 -3.67
N VAL A 83 4.76 2.37 -4.53
CA VAL A 83 6.03 2.81 -5.12
C VAL A 83 7.01 3.30 -4.03
N PHE A 84 6.54 4.09 -3.05
CA PHE A 84 7.39 4.54 -1.95
C PHE A 84 7.90 3.39 -1.08
N VAL A 85 7.06 2.38 -0.83
CA VAL A 85 7.46 1.13 -0.16
C VAL A 85 8.58 0.44 -0.93
N LEU A 86 8.43 0.25 -2.25
CA LEU A 86 9.44 -0.41 -3.08
C LEU A 86 10.76 0.36 -3.13
N ILE A 87 10.71 1.69 -3.23
CA ILE A 87 11.89 2.55 -3.20
C ILE A 87 12.61 2.45 -1.84
N ALA A 88 11.86 2.53 -0.73
CA ALA A 88 12.44 2.41 0.61
C ALA A 88 13.06 1.02 0.86
N LEU A 89 12.41 -0.03 0.33
CA LEU A 89 12.90 -1.40 0.39
C LEU A 89 14.17 -1.58 -0.46
N TYR A 90 14.21 -0.97 -1.64
CA TYR A 90 15.41 -0.91 -2.49
C TYR A 90 16.58 -0.19 -1.80
N ARG A 91 16.31 0.80 -0.95
CA ARG A 91 17.29 1.49 -0.12
C ARG A 91 17.59 0.80 1.21
N LEU A 92 17.02 -0.39 1.46
CA LEU A 92 17.12 -1.14 2.72
C LEU A 92 16.68 -0.35 3.97
N GLN A 93 15.80 0.63 3.80
CA GLN A 93 15.28 1.45 4.91
C GLN A 93 14.06 0.78 5.55
N PHE A 94 14.27 -0.38 6.19
CA PHE A 94 13.17 -1.23 6.67
C PHE A 94 12.18 -0.54 7.62
N ARG A 95 12.66 0.29 8.56
CA ARG A 95 11.76 1.06 9.45
C ARG A 95 10.88 2.03 8.66
N LEU A 96 11.45 2.69 7.65
CA LEU A 96 10.70 3.59 6.77
C LEU A 96 9.65 2.82 5.96
N VAL A 97 10.00 1.62 5.48
CA VAL A 97 9.04 0.72 4.83
C VAL A 97 7.88 0.41 5.78
N GLY A 98 8.18 0.03 7.03
CA GLY A 98 7.15 -0.24 8.04
C GLY A 98 6.22 0.95 8.29
N TYR A 99 6.76 2.16 8.39
CA TYR A 99 5.95 3.37 8.51
C TYR A 99 5.10 3.64 7.28
N PHE A 100 5.64 3.44 6.07
CA PHE A 100 4.84 3.56 4.85
C PHE A 100 3.72 2.53 4.80
N GLN A 101 3.95 1.28 5.20
CA GLN A 101 2.90 0.26 5.25
C GLN A 101 1.77 0.67 6.21
N LEU A 102 2.12 1.14 7.42
CA LEU A 102 1.13 1.61 8.40
C LEU A 102 0.35 2.82 7.88
N ALA A 103 1.06 3.82 7.34
CA ALA A 103 0.44 5.01 6.78
C ALA A 103 -0.48 4.67 5.61
N THR A 104 -0.10 3.70 4.77
CA THR A 104 -0.90 3.24 3.63
C THR A 104 -2.13 2.48 4.09
N ILE A 105 -2.05 1.63 5.13
CA ILE A 105 -3.25 1.00 5.71
C ILE A 105 -4.23 2.07 6.16
N ILE A 106 -3.76 3.07 6.91
CA ILE A 106 -4.61 4.15 7.39
C ILE A 106 -5.19 4.92 6.20
N LEU A 107 -4.35 5.34 5.26
CA LEU A 107 -4.76 6.15 4.12
C LEU A 107 -5.77 5.42 3.23
N VAL A 108 -5.42 4.22 2.76
CA VAL A 108 -6.25 3.45 1.81
C VAL A 108 -7.53 2.99 2.47
N VAL A 109 -7.47 2.40 3.67
CA VAL A 109 -8.67 1.85 4.32
C VAL A 109 -9.57 2.96 4.86
N LEU A 110 -9.02 4.01 5.49
CA LEU A 110 -9.85 5.09 6.04
C LEU A 110 -10.49 5.91 4.93
N ILE A 111 -9.72 6.32 3.92
CA ILE A 111 -10.27 7.13 2.82
C ILE A 111 -11.30 6.30 2.06
N ASP A 112 -11.05 5.02 1.77
CA ASP A 112 -12.08 4.19 1.13
C ASP A 112 -13.33 4.10 1.98
N ILE A 113 -13.23 3.78 3.27
CA ILE A 113 -14.43 3.69 4.12
C ILE A 113 -15.23 5.01 4.11
N LEU A 114 -14.54 6.17 4.12
CA LEU A 114 -15.19 7.47 4.03
C LEU A 114 -15.85 7.70 2.67
N THR A 115 -15.16 7.38 1.57
CA THR A 115 -15.69 7.51 0.21
C THR A 115 -16.90 6.59 0.03
N TRP A 116 -16.80 5.32 0.44
CA TRP A 116 -17.91 4.38 0.37
C TRP A 116 -19.09 4.82 1.24
N ARG A 117 -18.86 5.30 2.48
CA ARG A 117 -19.94 5.87 3.30
C ARG A 117 -20.60 7.10 2.68
N ALA A 118 -19.85 7.91 1.94
CA ALA A 118 -20.38 9.14 1.36
C ALA A 118 -21.25 8.88 0.12
N PHE A 119 -20.94 7.83 -0.66
CA PHE A 119 -21.57 7.59 -1.95
C PHE A 119 -22.46 6.34 -2.01
N VAL A 120 -22.28 5.37 -1.09
CA VAL A 120 -23.07 4.12 -1.08
C VAL A 120 -24.18 4.20 -0.03
N PRO A 121 -25.47 4.06 -0.43
CA PRO A 121 -26.62 4.21 0.48
C PRO A 121 -26.63 3.24 1.66
N ASP A 122 -26.10 2.03 1.48
CA ASP A 122 -26.00 0.98 2.50
C ASP A 122 -24.59 0.34 2.53
N PRO A 123 -23.63 0.95 3.24
CA PRO A 123 -22.27 0.43 3.32
C PRO A 123 -22.23 -0.86 4.16
N SER A 124 -22.15 -2.01 3.48
CA SER A 124 -22.03 -3.33 4.09
C SER A 124 -20.62 -3.60 4.64
N ILE A 125 -20.54 -4.40 5.71
CA ILE A 125 -19.28 -4.97 6.25
C ILE A 125 -18.46 -5.68 5.16
N ARG A 126 -19.13 -6.21 4.12
CA ARG A 126 -18.46 -6.85 2.99
C ARG A 126 -17.43 -5.94 2.31
N TYR A 127 -17.65 -4.63 2.28
CA TYR A 127 -16.70 -3.69 1.67
C TYR A 127 -15.40 -3.57 2.47
N ILE A 128 -15.48 -3.62 3.81
CA ILE A 128 -14.28 -3.65 4.67
C ILE A 128 -13.51 -4.95 4.46
N LEU A 129 -14.22 -6.08 4.32
CA LEU A 129 -13.59 -7.39 4.12
C LEU A 129 -12.79 -7.48 2.82
N MET A 130 -13.14 -6.73 1.78
CA MET A 130 -12.38 -6.66 0.53
C MET A 130 -10.98 -6.05 0.71
N HIS A 131 -10.75 -5.31 1.80
CA HIS A 131 -9.45 -4.70 2.09
C HIS A 131 -8.49 -5.64 2.84
N VAL A 132 -9.02 -6.70 3.45
CA VAL A 132 -8.26 -7.66 4.28
C VAL A 132 -7.12 -8.34 3.51
N PRO A 133 -7.29 -8.78 2.24
CA PRO A 133 -6.23 -9.50 1.53
C PRO A 133 -4.93 -8.71 1.36
N PHE A 134 -5.00 -7.39 1.15
CA PHE A 134 -3.81 -6.56 1.05
C PHE A 134 -3.41 -5.94 2.40
N ALA A 135 -4.34 -5.65 3.30
CA ALA A 135 -4.03 -5.10 4.62
C ALA A 135 -3.24 -6.08 5.51
N ILE A 136 -3.48 -7.39 5.40
CA ILE A 136 -2.75 -8.41 6.18
C ILE A 136 -1.24 -8.38 5.88
N PRO A 137 -0.77 -8.53 4.62
CA PRO A 137 0.67 -8.45 4.33
C PRO A 137 1.29 -7.12 4.75
N MET A 138 0.56 -6.00 4.64
CA MET A 138 1.05 -4.70 5.10
C MET A 138 1.23 -4.65 6.62
N ALA A 139 0.28 -5.20 7.38
CA ALA A 139 0.36 -5.28 8.83
C ALA A 139 1.52 -6.19 9.27
N ILE A 140 1.73 -7.32 8.59
CA ILE A 140 2.87 -8.21 8.82
C ILE A 140 4.19 -7.46 8.56
N ALA A 141 4.29 -6.74 7.44
CA ALA A 141 5.48 -5.94 7.12
C ALA A 141 5.75 -4.87 8.18
N ALA A 142 4.71 -4.12 8.59
CA ALA A 142 4.82 -3.10 9.63
C ALA A 142 5.28 -3.72 10.97
N PHE A 143 4.69 -4.85 11.38
CA PHE A 143 5.09 -5.59 12.57
C PHE A 143 6.55 -6.01 12.51
N CYS A 144 6.97 -6.64 11.41
CA CYS A 144 8.34 -7.13 11.23
C CYS A 144 9.39 -6.02 11.25
N PHE A 145 9.05 -4.82 10.79
CA PHE A 145 9.99 -3.70 10.63
C PHE A 145 9.96 -2.67 11.76
N LEU A 146 8.84 -2.52 12.48
CA LEU A 146 8.67 -1.49 13.51
C LEU A 146 8.85 -2.01 14.93
N ILE A 147 8.61 -3.30 15.16
CA ILE A 147 8.83 -3.87 16.48
C ILE A 147 10.33 -3.99 16.75
N PRO A 148 10.80 -3.54 17.93
CA PRO A 148 12.18 -3.76 18.34
C PRO A 148 12.45 -5.26 18.40
N HIS A 149 13.38 -5.74 17.58
CA HIS A 149 13.95 -7.06 17.79
C HIS A 149 14.93 -6.94 18.96
N ASN A 150 14.56 -7.45 20.14
CA ASN A 150 15.39 -7.48 21.36
C ASN A 150 16.64 -8.38 21.25
N SER A 151 17.09 -8.72 20.03
CA SER A 151 18.11 -9.72 19.78
C SER A 151 19.11 -9.26 18.72
N TYR A 152 19.66 -8.05 18.91
CA TYR A 152 20.91 -7.60 18.26
C TYR A 152 21.80 -6.78 19.21
N ASN A 153 21.87 -7.19 20.48
CA ASN A 153 22.87 -6.73 21.45
C ASN A 153 23.73 -7.88 22.02
N GLU A 154 23.71 -9.07 21.39
CA GLU A 154 24.66 -10.15 21.69
C GLU A 154 25.02 -10.88 20.39
N GLN A 155 25.96 -10.30 19.63
CA GLN A 155 27.00 -10.97 18.84
C GLN A 155 27.87 -9.93 18.12
#